data_AF-A0A424K0F9-F1
#
_entry.id   AF-A0A424K0F9-F1
#
_cell.length_a   1.000
_cell.length_b   1.000
_cell.length_c   1.000
_cell.angle_alpha   90.00
_cell.angle_beta   90.00
_cell.angle_gamma   90.00
#
_symmetry.space_group_name_H-M   'P 1'
#
loop_
_entity.id
_entity.type
_entity.pdbx_description
1 polymer ?
#
loop_
_entity_poly.entity_id
_entity_poly.type
_entity_poly.pdbx_seq_one_letter_code
_entity_poly.pdbx_strand_id
1 'polypeptide(L)'
;MKATILKDISQLKKLELLIHPLVRKNMKAFTEKNKKKKLLVYEIPLLVESKLMRNFNLVWFVSAKKKIRLKRYIKRKGKKEKTTFLMLDKRQINQKRKMKYSDKIIYNNYSIEKLKKSVKLLVSKYE
;
A
#
# COMPACT_ATOMS: atom_id res chain seq x y z
N MET A 1 1.81 14.91 -17.25
CA MET A 1 2.29 13.60 -16.74
C MET A 1 1.20 12.69 -16.18
N LYS A 2 0.37 13.10 -15.20
CA LYS A 2 -0.69 12.22 -14.64
C LYS A 2 -1.78 11.80 -15.64
N ALA A 3 -2.16 12.67 -16.57
CA ALA A 3 -3.24 12.41 -17.51
C ALA A 3 -2.87 11.39 -18.61
N THR A 4 -1.60 11.32 -19.02
CA THR A 4 -1.15 10.47 -20.13
C THR A 4 -1.06 9.00 -19.73
N ILE A 5 -0.61 8.72 -18.50
CA ILE A 5 -0.46 7.36 -17.97
C ILE A 5 -1.82 6.67 -17.76
N LEU A 6 -2.90 7.44 -17.55
CA LEU A 6 -4.21 6.90 -17.22
C LEU A 6 -4.96 6.29 -18.42
N LYS A 7 -4.65 6.72 -19.66
CA LYS A 7 -5.34 6.29 -20.89
C LYS A 7 -4.80 4.97 -21.46
N ASP A 8 -3.50 4.69 -21.33
CA ASP A 8 -2.89 3.52 -21.97
C ASP A 8 -2.51 2.42 -20.97
N ILE A 9 -3.33 1.38 -20.93
CA ILE A 9 -3.08 0.16 -20.13
C ILE A 9 -1.77 -0.51 -20.57
N SER A 10 -1.42 -0.41 -21.86
CA SER A 10 -0.19 -0.93 -22.45
C SER A 10 1.05 -0.22 -21.92
N GLN A 11 1.00 1.12 -21.80
CA GLN A 11 2.10 1.92 -21.30
C GLN A 11 2.29 1.80 -19.79
N LEU A 12 1.21 1.63 -19.03
CA LEU A 12 1.27 1.36 -17.59
C LEU A 12 2.03 0.08 -17.27
N LYS A 13 1.76 -1.02 -17.98
CA LYS A 13 2.49 -2.28 -17.80
C LYS A 13 3.97 -2.14 -18.15
N LYS A 14 4.31 -1.45 -19.24
CA LYS A 14 5.71 -1.16 -19.60
C LYS A 14 6.41 -0.34 -18.52
N LEU A 15 5.73 0.67 -17.98
CA LEU A 15 6.24 1.50 -16.90
C LEU A 15 6.43 0.69 -15.61
N GLU A 16 5.48 -0.15 -15.23
CA GLU A 16 5.58 -1.06 -14.09
C GLU A 16 6.80 -1.98 -14.22
N LEU A 17 7.02 -2.57 -15.41
CA LEU A 17 8.19 -3.42 -15.69
C LEU A 17 9.53 -2.69 -15.52
N LEU A 18 9.59 -1.38 -15.81
CA LEU A 18 10.80 -0.56 -15.58
C LEU A 18 10.95 -0.15 -14.12
N ILE A 19 9.85 0.15 -13.44
CA ILE A 19 9.85 0.61 -12.04
C ILE A 19 10.15 -0.55 -11.08
N HIS A 20 9.65 -1.77 -11.33
CA HIS A 20 9.82 -2.91 -10.42
C HIS A 20 11.30 -3.25 -10.13
N PRO A 21 12.21 -3.34 -11.12
CA PRO A 21 13.64 -3.52 -10.86
C PRO A 21 14.24 -2.41 -10.00
N LEU A 22 13.88 -1.15 -10.27
CA LEU A 22 14.39 0.00 -9.50
C LEU A 22 13.91 -0.03 -8.05
N VAL A 23 12.63 -0.33 -7.83
CA VAL A 23 12.07 -0.49 -6.47
C VAL A 23 12.76 -1.64 -5.75
N ARG A 24 12.98 -2.79 -6.40
CA ARG A 24 13.70 -3.93 -5.82
C ARG A 24 15.14 -3.58 -5.45
N LYS A 25 15.85 -2.82 -6.31
CA LYS A 25 17.21 -2.34 -6.02
C LYS A 25 17.22 -1.43 -4.78
N ASN A 26 16.28 -0.50 -4.70
CA ASN A 26 16.15 0.41 -3.56
C ASN A 26 15.78 -0.33 -2.27
N MET A 27 14.90 -1.33 -2.34
CA MET A 27 14.55 -2.18 -1.20
C MET A 27 15.77 -2.95 -0.69
N LYS A 28 16.54 -3.58 -1.59
CA LYS A 28 17.79 -4.26 -1.22
C LYS A 28 18.76 -3.28 -0.55
N ALA A 29 19.03 -2.14 -1.17
CA ALA A 29 19.93 -1.13 -0.61
C ALA A 29 19.47 -0.63 0.77
N PHE A 30 18.17 -0.41 0.96
CA PHE A 30 17.60 -0.03 2.25
C PHE A 30 17.75 -1.14 3.30
N THR A 31 17.53 -2.41 2.91
CA THR A 31 17.74 -3.57 3.79
C THR A 31 19.20 -3.66 4.22
N GLU A 32 20.12 -3.60 3.25
CA GLU A 32 21.58 -3.65 3.46
C GLU A 32 22.05 -2.56 4.41
N LYS A 33 21.63 -1.32 4.18
CA LYS A 33 21.98 -0.17 5.04
C LYS A 33 21.49 -0.32 6.48
N ASN A 34 20.39 -1.04 6.69
CA ASN A 34 19.74 -1.15 8.00
C ASN A 34 19.78 -2.57 8.59
N LYS A 35 20.70 -3.45 8.13
CA LYS A 35 20.81 -4.84 8.60
C LYS A 35 20.92 -5.01 10.11
N LYS A 36 21.47 -4.02 10.82
CA LYS A 36 21.65 -4.05 12.29
C LYS A 36 20.37 -3.71 13.07
N LYS A 37 19.29 -3.29 12.40
CA LYS A 37 18.02 -2.98 13.06
C LYS A 37 17.21 -4.27 13.27
N LYS A 38 16.63 -4.41 14.47
CA LYS A 38 15.77 -5.55 14.81
C LYS A 38 14.47 -5.61 13.98
N LEU A 39 13.95 -4.45 13.57
CA LEU A 39 12.70 -4.33 12.82
C LEU A 39 12.86 -3.36 11.64
N LEU A 40 12.43 -3.78 10.45
CA LEU A 40 12.37 -2.96 9.24
C LEU A 40 10.95 -2.98 8.67
N VAL A 41 10.41 -1.81 8.37
CA VAL A 41 9.04 -1.65 7.85
C VAL A 41 9.09 -1.04 6.45
N TYR A 42 8.37 -1.66 5.50
CA TYR A 42 8.31 -1.23 4.11
C TYR A 42 6.87 -0.87 3.74
N GLU A 43 6.67 0.37 3.28
CA GLU A 43 5.39 0.80 2.73
C GLU A 43 5.35 0.52 1.22
N ILE A 44 4.60 -0.49 0.80
CA ILE A 44 4.51 -0.92 -0.61
C ILE A 44 3.04 -0.92 -1.08
N PRO A 45 2.62 0.08 -1.88
CA PRO A 45 1.21 0.24 -2.29
C PRO A 45 0.60 -0.93 -3.08
N LEU A 46 1.42 -1.64 -3.87
CA LEU A 46 1.01 -2.73 -4.77
C LEU A 46 1.69 -4.06 -4.39
N LEU A 47 1.93 -4.28 -3.10
CA LEU A 47 2.64 -5.46 -2.61
C LEU A 47 2.01 -6.77 -3.11
N VAL A 48 0.68 -6.87 -2.97
CA VAL A 48 -0.11 -8.06 -3.33
C VAL A 48 -0.16 -8.26 -4.84
N GLU A 49 -0.42 -7.19 -5.57
CA GLU A 49 -0.44 -7.15 -7.03
C GLU A 49 0.90 -7.58 -7.62
N SER A 50 2.01 -7.16 -6.99
CA SER A 50 3.38 -7.46 -7.43
C SER A 50 3.90 -8.81 -6.93
N LYS A 51 3.09 -9.57 -6.18
CA LYS A 51 3.44 -10.87 -5.58
C LYS A 51 4.71 -10.84 -4.71
N LEU A 52 5.01 -9.70 -4.09
CA LEU A 52 6.24 -9.48 -3.30
C LEU A 52 6.13 -9.93 -1.85
N MET A 53 4.98 -10.47 -1.42
CA MET A 53 4.72 -10.89 -0.03
C MET A 53 5.74 -11.90 0.47
N ARG A 54 6.22 -12.79 -0.41
CA ARG A 54 7.20 -13.84 -0.08
C ARG A 54 8.56 -13.30 0.36
N ASN A 55 8.84 -12.02 0.09
CA ASN A 55 10.10 -11.38 0.47
C ASN A 55 10.08 -10.83 1.91
N PHE A 56 8.97 -10.97 2.64
CA PHE A 56 8.78 -10.42 3.97
C PHE A 56 8.35 -11.49 4.96
N ASN A 57 8.76 -11.34 6.21
CA ASN A 57 8.35 -12.23 7.29
C ASN A 57 6.90 -11.98 7.74
N LEU A 58 6.46 -10.72 7.66
CA LEU A 58 5.13 -10.28 8.09
C LEU A 58 4.57 -9.25 7.11
N VAL A 59 3.32 -9.45 6.71
CA VAL A 59 2.57 -8.58 5.83
C VAL A 59 1.38 -7.99 6.58
N TRP A 60 1.40 -6.67 6.75
CA TRP A 60 0.32 -5.94 7.39
C TRP A 60 -0.49 -5.18 6.36
N PHE A 61 -1.80 -5.36 6.39
CA PHE A 61 -2.72 -4.65 5.50
C PHE A 61 -3.61 -3.68 6.26
N VAL A 62 -3.51 -2.40 5.91
CA VAL A 62 -4.36 -1.35 6.47
C VAL A 62 -5.63 -1.25 5.64
N SER A 63 -6.74 -1.75 6.19
CA SER A 63 -8.05 -1.73 5.56
C SER A 63 -8.92 -0.58 6.07
N ALA A 64 -9.75 -0.02 5.20
CA ALA A 64 -10.76 0.97 5.57
C ALA A 64 -11.96 0.89 4.61
N LYS A 65 -13.15 1.19 5.14
CA LYS A 65 -14.41 1.24 4.39
C LYS A 65 -14.27 2.17 3.18
N LYS A 66 -14.77 1.74 2.02
CA LYS A 66 -14.67 2.51 0.75
C LYS A 66 -15.17 3.95 0.88
N LYS A 67 -16.30 4.16 1.57
CA LYS A 67 -16.86 5.50 1.83
C LYS A 67 -15.87 6.41 2.57
N ILE A 68 -15.15 5.87 3.57
CA ILE A 68 -14.15 6.61 4.35
C ILE A 68 -12.92 6.92 3.49
N ARG A 69 -12.40 5.94 2.73
CA ARG A 69 -11.26 6.15 1.81
C ARG A 69 -11.57 7.24 0.78
N LEU A 70 -12.76 7.19 0.18
CA LEU A 70 -13.19 8.20 -0.78
C LEU A 70 -13.29 9.60 -0.14
N LYS A 71 -13.90 9.71 1.04
CA LYS A 71 -14.00 10.99 1.77
C LYS A 71 -12.61 11.58 2.05
N ARG A 72 -11.67 10.76 2.52
CA ARG A 72 -10.28 11.17 2.78
C ARG A 72 -9.54 11.56 1.50
N TYR A 73 -9.74 10.81 0.42
CA TYR A 73 -9.13 11.11 -0.89
C TYR A 73 -9.62 12.45 -1.44
N ILE A 74 -10.94 12.68 -1.46
CA ILE A 74 -11.55 13.95 -1.89
C ILE A 74 -11.05 15.11 -1.02
N LYS A 75 -10.99 14.94 0.30
CA LYS A 75 -10.46 15.99 1.20
C LYS A 75 -9.02 16.38 0.85
N ARG A 76 -8.20 15.42 0.40
CA ARG A 76 -6.78 15.66 0.07
C ARG A 76 -6.53 16.13 -1.36
N LYS A 77 -7.37 15.72 -2.32
CA LYS A 77 -7.13 15.94 -3.77
C LYS A 77 -8.18 16.82 -4.46
N GLY A 78 -9.28 17.15 -3.77
CA GLY A 78 -10.39 17.90 -4.32
C GLY A 78 -11.51 17.03 -4.90
N LYS A 79 -12.72 17.59 -5.02
CA LYS A 79 -13.94 16.87 -5.46
C LYS A 79 -13.86 16.38 -6.92
N LYS A 80 -13.14 17.09 -7.79
CA LYS A 80 -12.98 16.73 -9.22
C LYS A 80 -12.28 15.39 -9.42
N GLU A 81 -11.54 14.90 -8.43
CA GLU A 81 -10.76 13.65 -8.49
C GLU A 81 -11.56 12.40 -8.07
N LYS A 82 -12.88 12.51 -7.86
CA LYS A 82 -13.74 11.37 -7.50
C LYS A 82 -13.69 10.25 -8.56
N THR A 83 -13.67 10.59 -9.84
CA THR A 83 -13.57 9.65 -10.96
C THR A 83 -12.24 8.91 -10.95
N THR A 84 -11.13 9.62 -10.72
CA THR A 84 -9.80 9.05 -10.54
C THR A 84 -9.77 8.03 -9.40
N PHE A 85 -10.37 8.34 -8.25
CA PHE A 85 -10.46 7.39 -7.15
C PHE A 85 -11.19 6.10 -7.54
N LEU A 86 -12.35 6.21 -8.20
CA LEU A 86 -13.14 5.04 -8.61
C LEU A 86 -12.38 4.17 -9.61
N MET A 87 -11.65 4.79 -10.54
CA MET A 87 -10.81 4.09 -11.50
C MET A 87 -9.66 3.35 -10.81
N LEU A 88 -8.97 4.00 -9.87
CA LEU A 88 -7.90 3.37 -9.08
C LEU A 88 -8.42 2.23 -8.21
N ASP A 89 -9.56 2.42 -7.54
CA ASP A 89 -10.18 1.40 -6.68
C ASP A 89 -10.64 0.17 -7.46
N LYS A 90 -11.10 0.35 -8.71
CA LYS A 90 -11.47 -0.76 -9.61
C LYS A 90 -10.27 -1.54 -10.15
N ARG A 91 -9.12 -0.87 -10.34
CA ARG A 91 -7.89 -1.51 -10.86
C ARG A 91 -7.15 -2.34 -9.82
N GLN A 92 -7.28 -1.99 -8.54
CA GLN A 92 -6.63 -2.72 -7.47
C GLN A 92 -7.35 -4.03 -7.15
N ILE A 93 -6.60 -5.00 -6.62
CA ILE A 93 -7.18 -6.23 -6.12
C ILE A 93 -8.15 -5.90 -4.97
N ASN A 94 -9.30 -6.58 -4.95
CA ASN A 94 -10.31 -6.41 -3.91
C ASN A 94 -9.68 -6.55 -2.50
N GLN A 95 -10.09 -5.68 -1.57
CA GLN A 95 -9.65 -5.72 -0.16
C GLN A 95 -9.79 -7.12 0.45
N LYS A 96 -10.88 -7.86 0.16
CA LYS A 96 -11.06 -9.23 0.65
C LYS A 96 -9.92 -10.16 0.24
N ARG A 97 -9.39 -10.02 -0.98
CA ARG A 97 -8.24 -10.80 -1.45
C ARG A 97 -6.95 -10.32 -0.79
N LYS A 98 -6.74 -8.99 -0.65
CA LYS A 98 -5.56 -8.45 0.06
C LYS A 98 -5.48 -8.97 1.49
N MET A 99 -6.61 -9.03 2.19
CA MET A 99 -6.72 -9.58 3.54
C MET A 99 -6.27 -11.05 3.62
N LYS A 100 -6.49 -11.87 2.59
CA LYS A 100 -6.03 -13.27 2.57
C LYS A 100 -4.52 -13.42 2.44
N TYR A 101 -3.84 -12.43 1.86
CA TYR A 101 -2.38 -12.43 1.68
C TYR A 101 -1.66 -11.66 2.80
N SER A 102 -2.35 -11.32 3.88
CA SER A 102 -1.83 -10.50 4.97
C SER A 102 -1.91 -11.26 6.29
N ASP A 103 -0.83 -11.25 7.05
CA ASP A 103 -0.76 -11.88 8.37
C ASP A 103 -1.54 -11.09 9.43
N LYS A 104 -1.58 -9.76 9.28
CA LYS A 104 -2.33 -8.86 10.16
C LYS A 104 -3.12 -7.84 9.37
N ILE A 105 -4.32 -7.54 9.87
CA ILE A 105 -5.23 -6.57 9.27
C ILE A 105 -5.46 -5.45 10.29
N ILE A 106 -5.19 -4.22 9.87
CA ILE A 106 -5.39 -3.01 10.68
C ILE A 106 -6.57 -2.24 10.11
N TYR A 107 -7.62 -2.04 10.90
CA TYR A 107 -8.80 -1.30 10.47
C TYR A 107 -8.67 0.19 10.76
N ASN A 108 -8.40 0.99 9.73
CA ASN A 108 -8.34 2.45 9.80
C ASN A 108 -9.70 3.11 9.51
N ASN A 109 -10.74 2.63 10.18
CA ASN A 109 -12.10 3.17 10.08
C ASN A 109 -12.38 4.30 11.08
N TYR A 110 -11.49 4.51 12.06
CA TYR A 110 -11.71 5.39 13.21
C TYR A 110 -10.77 6.61 13.19
N SER A 111 -10.61 7.26 14.35
CA SER A 111 -9.68 8.37 14.55
C SER A 111 -8.22 7.92 14.41
N ILE A 112 -7.34 8.89 14.11
CA ILE A 112 -5.90 8.65 14.03
C ILE A 112 -5.31 8.16 15.35
N GLU A 113 -5.86 8.60 16.48
CA GLU A 113 -5.46 8.16 17.83
C GLU A 113 -5.71 6.67 18.04
N LYS A 114 -6.91 6.19 17.68
CA LYS A 114 -7.25 4.75 17.74
C LYS A 114 -6.34 3.93 16.83
N LEU A 115 -6.00 4.45 15.64
CA LEU A 115 -5.05 3.81 14.75
C LEU A 115 -3.66 3.73 15.37
N LYS A 116 -3.14 4.84 15.92
CA LYS A 116 -1.83 4.89 16.60
C LYS A 116 -1.77 3.87 17.75
N LYS A 117 -2.81 3.80 18.58
CA LYS A 117 -2.89 2.84 19.69
C LYS A 117 -2.87 1.39 19.18
N SER A 118 -3.63 1.10 18.12
CA SER A 118 -3.68 -0.24 17.52
C SER A 118 -2.35 -0.66 16.92
N VAL A 119 -1.67 0.25 16.22
CA VAL A 119 -0.34 0.00 15.64
C VAL A 119 0.69 -0.20 16.75
N LYS A 120 0.70 0.64 17.79
CA LYS A 120 1.63 0.53 18.92
C LYS A 120 1.52 -0.84 19.61
N LEU A 121 0.28 -1.30 19.86
CA LEU A 121 0.01 -2.61 20.46
C LEU A 121 0.46 -3.79 19.57
N LEU A 122 0.40 -3.64 18.25
CA LEU A 122 0.86 -4.67 17.33
C LEU A 122 2.39 -4.69 17.24
N VAL A 123 3.03 -3.51 17.20
CA VAL A 123 4.49 -3.39 17.12
C VAL A 123 5.16 -3.93 18.39
N SER A 124 4.58 -3.70 19.57
CA SER A 124 5.14 -4.19 20.85
C SER A 124 5.19 -5.73 20.97
N LYS A 125 4.62 -6.48 20.02
CA LYS A 125 4.74 -7.95 19.96
C LYS A 125 6.01 -8.41 19.23
N TYR A 126 6.72 -7.48 18.59
CA TYR A 126 7.89 -7.73 17.75
C TYR A 126 9.10 -6.89 18.19
N GLU A 127 8.98 -6.17 19.32
CA GLU A 127 10.07 -5.52 20.04
C GLU A 127 10.65 -6.49 21.07
#